data_AF-A0A2V1P557-F1
#
_entry.id   AF-A0A2V1P557-F1
#
_cell.length_a   1.000
_cell.length_b   1.000
_cell.length_c   1.000
_cell.angle_alpha   90.00
_cell.angle_beta   90.00
_cell.angle_gamma   90.00
#
_symmetry.space_group_name_H-M   'P 1'
#
loop_
_entity.id
_entity.type
_entity.pdbx_description
1 polymer ?
#
loop_
_entity_poly.entity_id
_entity_poly.type
_entity_poly.pdbx_seq_one_letter_code
_entity_poly.pdbx_strand_id
1 'polypeptide(L)'
;MIDALWTRLSLRHRPAANCFLLFHKCGNNYTNALHRLDRGQPYVRDVRMATARRISRPRPGRIVNFRCRNFDLACLVEHGLLHRPDGRFVVFTRHPASFVLSATRYHLRGTEAWARRTAQPHLGGQTLTGALRAAPDEGARQIITMTHFPWLFERMVSFVPCFEERAFLRIRIEELFTARDPAYYEQLAAFLRLGDRAAFRRALMAASPAFKPSLPDHATGSFRQADPVGALAPAARAYYAAHWQQFAERLGY
;
A
#
# COMPACT_ATOMS: atom_id res chain seq x y z
N MET A 1 37.30 -12.14 -12.19
CA MET A 1 36.83 -11.72 -13.54
C MET A 1 35.62 -12.53 -14.05
N ILE A 2 35.42 -13.78 -13.60
CA ILE A 2 34.29 -14.63 -14.01
C ILE A 2 32.94 -14.15 -13.42
N ASP A 3 32.91 -13.69 -12.17
CA ASP A 3 31.66 -13.22 -11.51
C ASP A 3 31.02 -11.99 -12.15
N ALA A 4 31.83 -11.05 -12.65
CA ALA A 4 31.33 -9.85 -13.33
C ALA A 4 30.69 -10.19 -14.69
N LEU A 5 31.17 -11.25 -15.37
CA LEU A 5 30.63 -11.70 -16.65
C LEU A 5 29.33 -12.50 -16.47
N TRP A 6 29.26 -13.36 -15.44
CA TRP A 6 28.04 -14.09 -15.08
C TRP A 6 26.93 -13.16 -14.57
N THR A 7 27.29 -12.12 -13.80
CA THR A 7 26.35 -11.09 -13.37
C THR A 7 25.85 -10.28 -14.57
N ARG A 8 26.72 -9.90 -15.51
CA ARG A 8 26.33 -9.21 -16.75
C ARG A 8 25.45 -10.08 -17.67
N LEU A 9 25.70 -11.38 -17.77
CA LEU A 9 24.89 -12.30 -18.57
C LEU A 9 23.55 -12.66 -17.90
N SER A 10 23.49 -12.78 -16.57
CA SER A 10 22.24 -13.01 -15.85
C SER A 10 21.32 -11.78 -15.85
N LEU A 11 21.90 -10.57 -15.88
CA LEU A 11 21.14 -9.31 -15.98
C LEU A 11 20.52 -9.09 -17.36
N ARG A 12 21.13 -9.60 -18.44
CA ARG A 12 20.53 -9.55 -19.80
C ARG A 12 19.27 -10.41 -19.96
N HIS A 13 19.03 -11.35 -19.03
CA HIS A 13 17.94 -12.32 -19.15
C HIS A 13 16.84 -12.17 -18.10
N ARG A 14 16.95 -11.21 -17.18
CA ARG A 14 15.92 -10.99 -16.16
C ARG A 14 15.07 -9.76 -16.47
N PRO A 15 13.75 -9.88 -16.46
CA PRO A 15 12.82 -8.78 -16.68
C PRO A 15 12.88 -7.79 -15.52
N ALA A 16 12.95 -6.49 -15.85
CA ALA A 16 12.83 -5.45 -14.85
C ALA A 16 11.44 -5.50 -14.18
N ALA A 17 11.42 -5.29 -12.86
CA ALA A 17 10.23 -5.48 -12.05
C ALA A 17 9.87 -4.20 -11.29
N ASN A 18 8.66 -3.70 -11.48
CA ASN A 18 8.08 -2.70 -10.59
C ASN A 18 7.15 -3.40 -9.60
N CYS A 19 7.47 -3.33 -8.32
CA CYS A 19 6.73 -3.94 -7.23
C CYS A 19 5.94 -2.85 -6.49
N PHE A 20 4.62 -2.89 -6.64
CA PHE A 20 3.72 -2.02 -5.90
C PHE A 20 3.41 -2.71 -4.56
N LEU A 21 4.02 -2.22 -3.47
CA LEU A 21 3.85 -2.75 -2.13
C LEU A 21 2.61 -2.12 -1.49
N LEU A 22 1.56 -2.94 -1.31
CA LEU A 22 0.21 -2.49 -1.02
C LEU A 22 -0.32 -3.17 0.24
N PHE A 23 -0.69 -2.35 1.21
CA PHE A 23 -1.10 -2.79 2.54
C PHE A 23 -2.60 -2.61 2.79
N HIS A 24 -3.22 -1.67 2.08
CA HIS A 24 -4.60 -1.24 2.34
C HIS A 24 -5.38 -1.02 1.03
N LYS A 25 -6.71 -0.94 1.13
CA LYS A 25 -7.61 -1.00 -0.02
C LYS A 25 -7.47 0.16 -1.01
N CYS A 26 -7.15 1.38 -0.56
CA CYS A 26 -7.09 2.53 -1.48
C CYS A 26 -5.92 2.41 -2.46
N GLY A 27 -4.72 2.05 -1.99
CA GLY A 27 -3.59 1.75 -2.88
C GLY A 27 -3.92 0.60 -3.83
N ASN A 28 -4.54 -0.47 -3.34
CA ASN A 28 -4.99 -1.59 -4.18
C ASN A 28 -5.97 -1.16 -5.29
N ASN A 29 -6.93 -0.30 -4.97
CA ASN A 29 -7.89 0.19 -5.95
C ASN A 29 -7.23 1.12 -6.97
N TYR A 30 -6.30 1.97 -6.52
CA TYR A 30 -5.55 2.86 -7.39
C TYR A 30 -4.71 2.07 -8.40
N THR A 31 -3.90 1.12 -7.95
CA THR A 31 -3.06 0.31 -8.85
C THR A 31 -3.88 -0.56 -9.80
N ASN A 32 -5.03 -1.09 -9.35
CA ASN A 32 -5.93 -1.80 -10.23
C ASN A 32 -6.58 -0.89 -11.29
N ALA A 33 -6.92 0.36 -10.95
CA ALA A 33 -7.45 1.31 -11.92
C ALA A 33 -6.37 1.72 -12.93
N LEU A 34 -5.16 2.01 -12.45
CA LEU A 34 -3.98 2.31 -13.27
C LEU A 34 -3.77 1.25 -14.36
N HIS A 35 -3.69 -0.03 -14.00
CA HIS A 35 -3.45 -1.11 -14.97
C HIS A 35 -4.69 -1.57 -15.76
N ARG A 36 -5.86 -0.96 -15.54
CA ARG A 36 -6.97 -1.05 -16.51
C ARG A 36 -6.85 0.02 -17.59
N LEU A 37 -6.29 1.18 -17.25
CA LEU A 37 -6.09 2.32 -18.14
C LEU A 37 -4.82 2.15 -18.98
N ASP A 38 -3.74 1.67 -18.38
CA ASP A 38 -2.53 1.29 -19.09
C ASP A 38 -2.56 -0.19 -19.47
N ARG A 39 -2.82 -0.46 -20.76
CA ARG A 39 -2.83 -1.81 -21.34
C ARG A 39 -1.47 -2.23 -21.91
N GLY A 40 -0.50 -1.32 -21.96
CA GLY A 40 0.81 -1.57 -22.57
C GLY A 40 1.77 -2.32 -21.64
N GLN A 41 1.63 -2.14 -20.32
CA GLN A 41 2.52 -2.74 -19.33
C GLN A 41 1.95 -4.06 -18.77
N PRO A 42 2.68 -5.18 -18.85
CA PRO A 42 2.30 -6.41 -18.18
C PRO A 42 2.09 -6.22 -16.68
N TYR A 43 0.97 -6.73 -16.16
CA TYR A 43 0.59 -6.57 -14.74
C TYR A 43 0.14 -7.89 -14.12
N VAL A 44 0.84 -8.31 -13.06
CA VAL A 44 0.51 -9.49 -12.25
C VAL A 44 -0.32 -9.05 -11.05
N ARG A 45 -1.61 -9.38 -11.10
CA ARG A 45 -2.64 -8.86 -10.18
C ARG A 45 -2.61 -9.41 -8.75
N ASP A 46 -2.00 -10.56 -8.49
CA ASP A 46 -1.97 -11.15 -7.15
C ASP A 46 -0.62 -11.82 -6.85
N VAL A 47 0.27 -11.07 -6.19
CA VAL A 47 1.46 -11.62 -5.55
C VAL A 47 1.31 -11.47 -4.05
N ARG A 48 1.42 -12.60 -3.35
CA ARG A 48 1.39 -12.70 -1.89
C ARG A 48 2.79 -13.06 -1.41
N MET A 49 3.09 -12.87 -0.13
CA MET A 49 4.40 -13.20 0.43
C MET A 49 4.82 -14.64 0.05
N ALA A 50 3.96 -15.63 0.28
CA ALA A 50 4.20 -17.04 -0.08
C ALA A 50 4.43 -17.31 -1.58
N THR A 51 4.10 -16.36 -2.46
CA THR A 51 4.29 -16.47 -3.92
C THR A 51 5.27 -15.43 -4.47
N ALA A 52 5.99 -14.69 -3.62
CA ALA A 52 6.91 -13.62 -4.01
C ALA A 52 8.00 -14.08 -4.98
N ARG A 53 8.45 -15.34 -4.89
CA ARG A 53 9.39 -15.96 -5.86
C ARG A 53 8.97 -15.82 -7.33
N ARG A 54 7.67 -15.61 -7.62
CA ARG A 54 7.14 -15.39 -8.97
C ARG A 54 7.69 -14.11 -9.62
N ILE A 55 8.08 -13.12 -8.81
CA ILE A 55 8.71 -11.88 -9.28
C ILE A 55 10.05 -12.17 -9.98
N SER A 56 10.71 -13.28 -9.65
CA SER A 56 11.99 -13.69 -10.23
C SER A 56 11.90 -14.54 -11.50
N ARG A 57 10.70 -14.90 -11.95
CA ARG A 57 10.47 -15.79 -13.10
C ARG A 57 9.83 -15.21 -14.38
N PRO A 58 9.75 -13.89 -14.67
CA PRO A 58 9.14 -13.45 -15.92
C PRO A 58 10.11 -13.64 -17.10
N ARG A 59 9.59 -13.58 -18.34
CA ARG A 59 10.40 -13.76 -19.55
C ARG A 59 11.46 -12.66 -19.68
N PRO A 60 12.69 -12.97 -20.13
CA PRO A 60 13.73 -11.99 -20.45
C PRO A 60 13.21 -10.79 -21.26
N GLY A 61 13.71 -9.59 -20.95
CA GLY A 61 13.47 -8.37 -21.76
C GLY A 61 12.10 -7.69 -21.61
N ARG A 62 11.17 -8.20 -20.79
CA ARG A 62 9.88 -7.53 -20.53
C ARG A 62 9.91 -6.80 -19.19
N ILE A 63 9.41 -5.57 -19.14
CA ILE A 63 9.15 -4.91 -17.85
C ILE A 63 7.83 -5.47 -17.30
N VAL A 64 7.74 -5.77 -16.01
CA VAL A 64 6.51 -6.30 -15.40
C VAL A 64 6.16 -5.57 -14.10
N ASN A 65 4.89 -5.23 -13.96
CA ASN A 65 4.34 -4.64 -12.75
C ASN A 65 3.72 -5.73 -11.87
N PHE A 66 4.05 -5.73 -10.59
CA PHE A 66 3.57 -6.71 -9.62
C PHE A 66 2.77 -6.03 -8.51
N ARG A 67 1.56 -6.52 -8.31
CA ARG A 67 0.74 -6.17 -7.15
C ARG A 67 1.17 -7.01 -5.96
N CYS A 68 2.00 -6.45 -5.08
CA CYS A 68 2.55 -7.14 -3.91
C CYS A 68 1.70 -6.82 -2.68
N ARG A 69 0.94 -7.80 -2.19
CA ARG A 69 0.01 -7.59 -1.07
C ARG A 69 0.66 -7.91 0.27
N ASN A 70 0.70 -6.92 1.16
CA ASN A 70 1.13 -7.06 2.55
C ASN A 70 2.56 -7.61 2.71
N PHE A 71 3.48 -7.23 1.83
CA PHE A 71 4.89 -7.61 1.97
C PHE A 71 5.54 -6.74 3.05
N ASP A 72 6.35 -7.32 3.93
CA ASP A 72 7.35 -6.58 4.74
C ASP A 72 8.73 -6.65 4.09
N LEU A 73 9.68 -5.93 4.69
CA LEU A 73 11.07 -5.96 4.26
C LEU A 73 11.68 -7.37 4.36
N ALA A 74 11.35 -8.13 5.42
CA ALA A 74 11.83 -9.50 5.60
C ALA A 74 11.44 -10.41 4.42
N CYS A 75 10.20 -10.29 3.94
CA CYS A 75 9.74 -10.97 2.73
C CYS A 75 10.60 -10.62 1.49
N LEU A 76 11.04 -9.36 1.33
CA LEU A 76 11.92 -9.00 0.22
C LEU A 76 13.32 -9.60 0.38
N VAL A 77 13.83 -9.68 1.60
CA VAL A 77 15.13 -10.31 1.90
C VAL A 77 15.08 -11.82 1.63
N GLU A 78 14.10 -12.52 2.22
CA GLU A 78 13.92 -13.97 2.11
C GLU A 78 13.85 -14.43 0.65
N HIS A 79 13.19 -13.64 -0.21
CA HIS A 79 13.02 -13.97 -1.61
C HIS A 79 14.07 -13.36 -2.55
N GLY A 80 15.13 -12.76 -2.00
CA GLY A 80 16.23 -12.16 -2.77
C GLY A 80 15.78 -11.04 -3.70
N LEU A 81 14.75 -10.29 -3.28
CA LEU A 81 14.16 -9.19 -4.05
C LEU A 81 14.78 -7.84 -3.68
N LEU A 82 15.16 -7.65 -2.42
CA LEU A 82 15.61 -6.35 -1.89
C LEU A 82 16.74 -5.72 -2.71
N HIS A 83 17.79 -6.50 -2.99
CA HIS A 83 18.99 -6.01 -3.68
C HIS A 83 18.96 -6.18 -5.20
N ARG A 84 17.78 -6.35 -5.78
CA ARG A 84 17.66 -6.51 -7.23
C ARG A 84 17.96 -5.19 -7.96
N PRO A 85 18.99 -5.12 -8.81
CA PRO A 85 19.36 -3.87 -9.49
C PRO A 85 18.30 -3.40 -10.51
N ASP A 86 17.50 -4.34 -11.02
CA ASP A 86 16.39 -4.15 -11.95
C ASP A 86 15.03 -3.97 -11.25
N GLY A 87 15.00 -4.05 -9.92
CA GLY A 87 13.82 -3.85 -9.09
C GLY A 87 13.53 -2.37 -8.81
N ARG A 88 12.25 -2.03 -8.83
CA ARG A 88 11.71 -0.77 -8.29
C ARG A 88 10.58 -1.09 -7.34
N PHE A 89 10.59 -0.49 -6.16
CA PHE A 89 9.62 -0.77 -5.09
C PHE A 89 8.87 0.51 -4.77
N VAL A 90 7.58 0.53 -5.09
CA VAL A 90 6.69 1.65 -4.75
C VAL A 90 5.93 1.27 -3.49
N VAL A 91 6.21 1.94 -2.39
CA VAL A 91 5.67 1.64 -1.06
C VAL A 91 4.54 2.62 -0.74
N PHE A 92 3.32 2.11 -0.62
CA PHE A 92 2.16 2.93 -0.33
C PHE A 92 1.95 3.01 1.18
N THR A 93 2.15 4.18 1.78
CA THR A 93 1.95 4.43 3.21
C THR A 93 0.70 5.26 3.45
N ARG A 94 0.16 5.21 4.66
CA ARG A 94 -0.98 6.03 5.07
C ARG A 94 -0.77 6.54 6.48
N HIS A 95 -1.28 7.73 6.81
CA HIS A 95 -1.27 8.22 8.19
C HIS A 95 -2.09 7.27 9.08
N PRO A 96 -1.56 6.78 10.22
CA PRO A 96 -2.24 5.78 11.04
C PRO A 96 -3.61 6.24 11.56
N ALA A 97 -3.74 7.45 12.12
CA ALA A 97 -5.05 7.97 12.54
C ALA A 97 -6.06 8.11 11.37
N SER A 98 -5.64 8.63 10.21
CA SER A 98 -6.48 8.69 8.99
C SER A 98 -6.94 7.30 8.55
N PHE A 99 -6.06 6.30 8.65
CA PHE A 99 -6.41 4.91 8.42
C PHE A 99 -7.46 4.42 9.42
N VAL A 100 -7.29 4.63 10.72
CA VAL A 100 -8.24 4.18 11.76
C VAL A 100 -9.63 4.73 11.50
N LEU A 101 -9.76 6.05 11.30
CA LEU A 101 -11.03 6.71 10.97
C LEU A 101 -11.71 6.10 9.74
N SER A 102 -10.90 5.75 8.73
CA SER A 102 -11.37 5.20 7.47
C SER A 102 -11.76 3.73 7.59
N ALA A 103 -10.90 2.91 8.19
CA ALA A 103 -11.07 1.48 8.33
C ALA A 103 -12.26 1.16 9.25
N THR A 104 -12.44 1.90 10.34
CA THR A 104 -13.59 1.77 11.24
C THR A 104 -14.91 1.93 10.48
N ARG A 105 -15.10 3.07 9.80
CA ARG A 105 -16.30 3.34 9.01
C ARG A 105 -16.48 2.33 7.88
N TYR A 106 -15.40 1.96 7.21
CA TYR A 106 -15.41 1.04 6.09
C TYR A 106 -15.87 -0.37 6.49
N HIS A 107 -15.32 -0.92 7.58
CA HIS A 107 -15.63 -2.27 8.04
C HIS A 107 -16.96 -2.35 8.80
N LEU A 108 -17.44 -1.24 9.38
CA LEU A 108 -18.78 -1.15 9.99
C LEU A 108 -19.90 -1.35 8.96
N ARG A 109 -19.70 -0.88 7.72
CA ARG A 109 -20.64 -1.10 6.59
C ARG A 109 -20.83 -2.58 6.26
N GLY A 110 -19.86 -3.43 6.58
CA GLY A 110 -19.96 -4.88 6.37
C GLY A 110 -19.91 -5.31 4.90
N THR A 111 -19.22 -4.57 4.02
CA THR A 111 -19.11 -4.95 2.60
C THR A 111 -18.04 -6.01 2.35
N GLU A 112 -17.04 -6.12 3.21
CA GLU A 112 -15.95 -7.10 3.08
C GLU A 112 -16.37 -8.48 3.60
N ALA A 113 -16.31 -9.49 2.73
CA ALA A 113 -16.69 -10.86 3.09
C ALA A 113 -15.82 -11.42 4.23
N TRP A 114 -14.49 -11.20 4.18
CA TRP A 114 -13.59 -11.69 5.22
C TRP A 114 -13.88 -11.06 6.59
N ALA A 115 -14.19 -9.76 6.64
CA ALA A 115 -14.47 -9.03 7.87
C ALA A 115 -15.80 -9.45 8.53
N ARG A 116 -16.73 -10.01 7.74
CA ARG A 116 -18.03 -10.53 8.20
C ARG A 116 -18.04 -12.02 8.53
N ARG A 117 -17.09 -12.80 8.00
CA ARG A 117 -17.13 -14.27 8.05
C ARG A 117 -15.98 -14.88 8.84
N THR A 118 -14.89 -14.15 9.05
CA THR A 118 -13.69 -14.67 9.71
C THR A 118 -13.69 -14.27 11.17
N ALA A 119 -13.90 -15.22 12.06
CA ALA A 119 -13.75 -15.05 13.50
C ALA A 119 -12.30 -14.64 13.83
N GLN A 120 -12.15 -13.70 14.76
CA GLN A 120 -10.86 -13.17 15.19
C GLN A 120 -10.64 -13.54 16.66
N PRO A 121 -9.64 -14.39 16.99
CA PRO A 121 -9.39 -14.82 18.37
C PRO A 121 -9.18 -13.64 19.33
N HIS A 122 -8.44 -12.61 18.91
CA HIS A 122 -8.17 -11.40 19.71
C HIS A 122 -9.39 -10.49 19.90
N LEU A 123 -10.51 -10.77 19.22
CA LEU A 123 -11.79 -10.09 19.43
C LEU A 123 -12.82 -11.01 20.11
N GLY A 124 -12.34 -11.99 20.89
CA GLY A 124 -13.20 -12.95 21.60
C GLY A 124 -13.95 -13.89 20.64
N GLY A 125 -13.35 -14.22 19.50
CA GLY A 125 -13.99 -15.07 18.47
C GLY A 125 -15.01 -14.35 17.61
N GLN A 126 -15.24 -13.05 17.81
CA GLN A 126 -16.13 -12.27 16.95
C GLN A 126 -15.49 -11.97 15.60
N THR A 127 -16.33 -11.69 14.61
CA THR A 127 -15.88 -11.13 13.33
C THR A 127 -15.57 -9.64 13.51
N LEU A 128 -14.69 -9.06 12.68
CA LEU A 128 -14.36 -7.63 12.79
C LEU A 128 -15.61 -6.75 12.67
N THR A 129 -16.48 -7.03 11.68
CA THR A 129 -17.73 -6.28 11.51
C THR A 129 -18.67 -6.49 12.70
N GLY A 130 -18.73 -7.70 13.27
CA GLY A 130 -19.52 -8.00 14.46
C GLY A 130 -19.06 -7.18 15.67
N ALA A 131 -17.76 -7.23 15.97
CA ALA A 131 -17.16 -6.50 17.09
C ALA A 131 -17.37 -4.98 16.97
N LEU A 132 -17.20 -4.41 15.76
CA LEU A 132 -17.44 -2.98 15.53
C LEU A 132 -18.92 -2.58 15.73
N ARG A 133 -19.87 -3.46 15.41
CA ARG A 133 -21.31 -3.19 15.61
C ARG A 133 -21.74 -3.35 17.07
N ALA A 134 -21.13 -4.29 17.79
CA ALA A 134 -21.39 -4.51 19.21
C ALA A 134 -20.75 -3.46 20.13
N ALA A 135 -19.76 -2.72 19.62
CA ALA A 135 -19.07 -1.68 20.39
C ALA A 135 -20.02 -0.55 20.81
N PRO A 136 -19.93 -0.07 22.07
CA PRO A 136 -20.89 0.86 22.67
C PRO A 136 -20.82 2.26 22.06
N ASP A 137 -19.65 2.69 21.60
CA ASP A 137 -19.43 4.02 21.06
C ASP A 137 -18.35 4.03 19.95
N GLU A 138 -18.15 5.19 19.34
CA GLU A 138 -17.17 5.39 18.27
C GLU A 138 -15.72 5.23 18.73
N GLY A 139 -15.40 5.56 19.98
CA GLY A 139 -14.06 5.38 20.55
C GLY A 139 -13.71 3.90 20.69
N ALA A 140 -14.63 3.09 21.22
CA ALA A 140 -14.49 1.64 21.29
C ALA A 140 -14.32 1.02 19.91
N ARG A 141 -15.06 1.48 18.89
CA ARG A 141 -14.89 1.03 17.49
C ARG A 141 -13.50 1.34 16.95
N GLN A 142 -12.99 2.55 17.21
CA GLN A 142 -11.65 2.96 16.76
C GLN A 142 -10.56 2.14 17.47
N ILE A 143 -10.71 1.83 18.75
CA ILE A 143 -9.80 0.96 19.50
C ILE A 143 -9.81 -0.47 18.95
N ILE A 144 -10.97 -1.04 18.62
CA ILE A 144 -11.06 -2.35 17.96
C ILE A 144 -10.30 -2.35 16.63
N THR A 145 -10.46 -1.29 15.82
CA THR A 145 -9.71 -1.14 14.57
C THR A 145 -8.19 -1.09 14.83
N MET A 146 -7.75 -0.32 15.83
CA MET A 146 -6.33 -0.26 16.23
C MET A 146 -5.81 -1.58 16.83
N THR A 147 -6.67 -2.38 17.44
CA THR A 147 -6.28 -3.70 17.95
C THR A 147 -6.14 -4.72 16.81
N HIS A 148 -6.94 -4.57 15.75
CA HIS A 148 -6.95 -5.54 14.64
C HIS A 148 -5.87 -5.30 13.57
N PHE A 149 -5.43 -4.07 13.35
CA PHE A 149 -4.51 -3.72 12.24
C PHE A 149 -3.07 -3.30 12.60
N PRO A 150 -2.49 -3.54 13.80
CA PRO A 150 -1.12 -3.08 14.09
C PRO A 150 -0.09 -3.71 13.14
N TRP A 151 -0.29 -4.99 12.80
CA TRP A 151 0.54 -5.74 11.83
C TRP A 151 0.70 -5.01 10.49
N LEU A 152 -0.31 -4.25 10.05
CA LEU A 152 -0.28 -3.55 8.77
C LEU A 152 0.76 -2.42 8.81
N PHE A 153 0.81 -1.70 9.93
CA PHE A 153 1.74 -0.60 10.14
C PHE A 153 3.14 -1.08 10.46
N GLU A 154 3.30 -2.17 11.21
CA GLU A 154 4.60 -2.84 11.40
C GLU A 154 5.26 -3.13 10.05
N ARG A 155 4.49 -3.63 9.07
CA ARG A 155 5.00 -3.88 7.72
C ARG A 155 5.35 -2.61 6.97
N MET A 156 4.50 -1.57 6.99
CA MET A 156 4.83 -0.28 6.37
C MET A 156 6.13 0.30 6.94
N VAL A 157 6.25 0.26 8.26
CA VAL A 157 7.36 0.80 9.02
C VAL A 157 8.65 0.00 8.78
N SER A 158 8.56 -1.29 8.47
CA SER A 158 9.72 -2.10 8.10
C SER A 158 10.47 -1.57 6.87
N PHE A 159 9.83 -0.76 6.01
CA PHE A 159 10.47 -0.13 4.85
C PHE A 159 11.10 1.23 5.11
N VAL A 160 10.95 1.80 6.30
CA VAL A 160 11.51 3.13 6.64
C VAL A 160 13.01 3.21 6.32
N PRO A 161 13.85 2.22 6.66
CA PRO A 161 15.28 2.26 6.33
C PRO A 161 15.58 2.30 4.83
N CYS A 162 14.63 1.88 3.99
CA CYS A 162 14.81 1.80 2.54
C CYS A 162 14.39 3.05 1.79
N PHE A 163 13.72 4.03 2.43
CA PHE A 163 13.18 5.19 1.70
C PHE A 163 14.25 6.13 1.12
N GLU A 164 15.48 6.05 1.61
CA GLU A 164 16.63 6.78 1.04
C GLU A 164 17.30 6.02 -0.11
N GLU A 165 16.96 4.74 -0.30
CA GLU A 165 17.54 3.92 -1.35
C GLU A 165 16.92 4.21 -2.72
N ARG A 166 17.77 4.28 -3.77
CA ARG A 166 17.34 4.55 -5.16
C ARG A 166 16.33 3.55 -5.74
N ALA A 167 16.22 2.36 -5.15
CA ALA A 167 15.30 1.33 -5.59
C ALA A 167 13.88 1.50 -5.02
N PHE A 168 13.68 2.41 -4.07
CA PHE A 168 12.43 2.60 -3.36
C PHE A 168 11.86 4.00 -3.60
N LEU A 169 10.54 4.06 -3.72
CA LEU A 169 9.78 5.30 -3.74
C LEU A 169 8.61 5.13 -2.78
N ARG A 170 8.49 6.05 -1.84
CA ARG A 170 7.32 6.15 -0.99
C ARG A 170 6.23 6.96 -1.67
N ILE A 171 5.00 6.48 -1.58
CA ILE A 171 3.79 7.24 -1.93
C ILE A 171 2.92 7.35 -0.69
N ARG A 172 2.59 8.57 -0.26
CA ARG A 172 1.56 8.75 0.78
C ARG A 172 0.20 8.71 0.10
N ILE A 173 -0.71 7.96 0.67
CA ILE A 173 -2.05 7.81 0.09
C ILE A 173 -2.79 9.14 0.08
N GLU A 174 -2.58 9.96 1.09
CA GLU A 174 -3.11 11.31 1.17
C GLU A 174 -2.78 12.13 -0.09
N GLU A 175 -1.53 12.04 -0.59
CA GLU A 175 -1.07 12.71 -1.80
C GLU A 175 -1.81 12.22 -3.05
N LEU A 176 -2.07 10.91 -3.18
CA LEU A 176 -2.86 10.40 -4.32
C LEU A 176 -4.27 10.97 -4.37
N PHE A 177 -4.84 11.38 -3.24
CA PHE A 177 -6.19 11.91 -3.20
C PHE A 177 -6.24 13.43 -3.39
N THR A 178 -5.13 14.14 -3.22
CA THR A 178 -5.09 15.61 -3.22
C THR A 178 -4.18 16.20 -4.31
N ALA A 179 -3.13 15.49 -4.73
CA ALA A 179 -2.18 15.98 -5.73
C ALA A 179 -2.82 16.09 -7.11
N ARG A 180 -2.96 17.32 -7.59
CA ARG A 180 -3.41 17.66 -8.96
C ARG A 180 -2.28 18.10 -9.87
N ASP A 181 -1.11 18.37 -9.31
CA ASP A 181 0.06 18.77 -10.08
C ASP A 181 0.55 17.61 -10.97
N PRO A 182 0.61 17.78 -12.32
CA PRO A 182 1.17 16.79 -13.22
C PRO A 182 2.62 16.39 -12.90
N ALA A 183 3.42 17.28 -12.31
CA ALA A 183 4.83 17.02 -12.00
C ALA A 183 4.98 15.90 -10.96
N TYR A 184 4.08 15.81 -9.98
CA TYR A 184 4.03 14.69 -9.03
C TYR A 184 3.94 13.34 -9.78
N TYR A 185 3.03 13.22 -10.74
CA TYR A 185 2.85 11.99 -11.51
C TYR A 185 4.00 11.71 -12.49
N GLU A 186 4.68 12.75 -12.98
CA GLU A 186 5.91 12.59 -13.77
C GLU A 186 7.03 11.99 -12.92
N GLN A 187 7.20 12.42 -11.67
CA GLN A 187 8.20 11.83 -10.76
C GLN A 187 7.94 10.34 -10.52
N LEU A 188 6.67 9.96 -10.29
CA LEU A 188 6.26 8.56 -10.15
C LEU A 188 6.57 7.75 -11.42
N ALA A 189 6.24 8.30 -12.61
CA ALA A 189 6.51 7.64 -13.88
C ALA A 189 8.03 7.54 -14.18
N ALA A 190 8.81 8.56 -13.84
CA ALA A 190 10.25 8.60 -14.04
C ALA A 190 11.00 7.62 -13.14
N PHE A 191 10.50 7.37 -11.93
CA PHE A 191 11.04 6.36 -11.01
C PHE A 191 10.87 4.93 -11.53
N LEU A 192 9.70 4.64 -12.12
CA LEU A 192 9.35 3.32 -12.61
C LEU A 192 10.14 2.94 -13.86
N ARG A 193 10.36 1.64 -14.04
CA ARG A 193 10.80 1.09 -15.33
C ARG A 193 9.58 1.03 -16.23
N LEU A 194 9.58 1.72 -17.37
CA LEU A 194 8.41 1.79 -18.26
C LEU A 194 8.85 1.71 -19.73
N GLY A 195 8.00 1.11 -20.56
CA GLY A 195 8.17 1.18 -22.03
C GLY A 195 7.77 2.55 -22.57
N ASP A 196 6.53 2.98 -22.31
CA ASP A 196 6.01 4.31 -22.65
C ASP A 196 5.71 5.09 -21.36
N ARG A 197 6.61 6.01 -21.00
CA ARG A 197 6.47 6.84 -19.80
C ARG A 197 5.27 7.79 -19.89
N ALA A 198 5.05 8.41 -21.05
CA ALA A 198 4.02 9.42 -21.21
C ALA A 198 2.62 8.82 -21.12
N ALA A 199 2.40 7.66 -21.73
CA ALA A 199 1.14 6.93 -21.60
C ALA A 199 0.89 6.49 -20.16
N PHE A 200 1.90 5.95 -19.49
CA PHE A 200 1.77 5.52 -18.10
C PHE A 200 1.49 6.69 -17.15
N ARG A 201 2.14 7.85 -17.35
CA ARG A 201 1.87 9.07 -16.59
C ARG A 201 0.41 9.50 -16.73
N ARG A 202 -0.14 9.51 -17.94
CA ARG A 202 -1.57 9.81 -18.17
C ARG A 202 -2.47 8.84 -17.42
N ALA A 203 -2.12 7.55 -17.42
CA ALA A 203 -2.86 6.52 -16.68
C ALA A 203 -2.76 6.70 -15.15
N LEU A 204 -1.59 7.10 -14.62
CA LEU A 204 -1.40 7.45 -13.19
C LEU A 204 -2.32 8.59 -12.77
N MET A 205 -2.41 9.65 -13.58
CA MET A 205 -3.30 10.80 -13.33
C MET A 205 -4.78 10.39 -13.42
N ALA A 206 -5.18 9.69 -14.48
CA ALA A 206 -6.57 9.28 -14.68
C ALA A 206 -7.06 8.26 -13.62
N ALA A 207 -6.16 7.43 -13.08
CA ALA A 207 -6.48 6.52 -11.99
C ALA A 207 -6.67 7.23 -10.64
N SER A 208 -6.04 8.40 -10.48
CA SER A 208 -5.97 9.12 -9.21
C SER A 208 -7.33 9.66 -8.77
N PRO A 209 -7.73 9.44 -7.51
CA PRO A 209 -8.93 10.04 -6.94
C PRO A 209 -8.98 11.56 -7.05
N ALA A 210 -7.84 12.25 -7.11
CA ALA A 210 -7.77 13.72 -7.20
C ALA A 210 -8.44 14.30 -8.45
N PHE A 211 -8.51 13.52 -9.53
CA PHE A 211 -9.09 13.92 -10.83
C PHE A 211 -10.48 13.33 -11.08
N LYS A 212 -11.04 12.56 -10.14
CA LYS A 212 -12.37 11.98 -10.31
C LYS A 212 -13.44 12.99 -9.87
N PRO A 213 -14.53 13.15 -10.64
CA PRO A 213 -15.62 14.05 -10.26
C PRO A 213 -16.33 13.59 -8.99
N SER A 214 -16.41 12.27 -8.79
CA SER A 214 -16.94 11.64 -7.58
C SER A 214 -16.03 10.52 -7.13
N LEU A 215 -16.01 10.29 -5.81
CA LEU A 215 -15.35 9.13 -5.23
C LEU A 215 -16.32 7.97 -5.17
N PRO A 216 -15.84 6.71 -5.27
CA PRO A 216 -16.69 5.56 -5.07
C PRO A 216 -17.37 5.61 -3.70
N ASP A 217 -18.59 5.08 -3.58
CA ASP A 217 -19.38 5.09 -2.35
C ASP A 217 -18.61 4.54 -1.14
N HIS A 218 -17.68 3.60 -1.35
CA HIS A 218 -16.85 3.03 -0.30
C HIS A 218 -15.74 3.95 0.24
N ALA A 219 -15.52 5.13 -0.36
CA ALA A 219 -14.60 6.13 0.17
C ALA A 219 -15.18 6.80 1.41
N THR A 220 -14.39 6.92 2.49
CA THR A 220 -14.87 7.46 3.77
C THR A 220 -14.57 8.94 3.96
N GLY A 221 -13.89 9.59 3.01
CA GLY A 221 -13.48 11.00 3.07
C GLY A 221 -12.35 11.30 4.08
N SER A 222 -11.97 10.35 4.94
CA SER A 222 -11.03 10.56 6.06
C SER A 222 -9.63 11.05 5.66
N PHE A 223 -9.25 10.93 4.39
CA PHE A 223 -7.99 11.45 3.86
C PHE A 223 -7.99 12.99 3.69
N ARG A 224 -9.17 13.65 3.75
CA ARG A 224 -9.29 15.12 3.75
C ARG A 224 -9.21 15.74 5.13
N GLN A 225 -9.09 14.93 6.17
CA GLN A 225 -9.03 15.41 7.56
C GLN A 225 -7.67 16.10 7.78
N ALA A 226 -7.69 17.41 8.01
CA ALA A 226 -6.48 18.20 8.26
C ALA A 226 -5.76 17.75 9.54
N ASP A 227 -6.52 17.48 10.61
CA ASP A 227 -6.03 16.89 11.86
C ASP A 227 -6.69 15.52 12.10
N PRO A 228 -6.10 14.42 11.60
CA PRO A 228 -6.66 13.09 11.77
C PRO A 228 -6.55 12.57 13.22
N VAL A 229 -5.59 13.06 14.02
CA VAL A 229 -5.43 12.63 15.42
C VAL A 229 -6.49 13.31 16.30
N GLY A 230 -6.71 14.62 16.13
CA GLY A 230 -7.76 15.36 16.81
C GLY A 230 -9.18 14.92 16.43
N ALA A 231 -9.36 14.24 15.29
CA ALA A 231 -10.62 13.65 14.89
C ALA A 231 -10.94 12.29 15.55
N LEU A 232 -9.97 11.68 16.27
CA LEU A 232 -10.23 10.49 17.07
C LEU A 232 -11.06 10.84 18.31
N ALA A 233 -11.97 9.94 18.70
CA ALA A 233 -12.72 10.08 19.94
C ALA A 233 -11.75 10.09 21.15
N PRO A 234 -12.08 10.74 22.28
CA PRO A 234 -11.14 10.97 23.38
C PRO A 234 -10.41 9.70 23.87
N ALA A 235 -11.15 8.62 24.15
CA ALA A 235 -10.57 7.35 24.59
C ALA A 235 -9.68 6.71 23.51
N ALA A 236 -10.10 6.76 22.25
CA ALA A 236 -9.31 6.24 21.14
C ALA A 236 -8.05 7.08 20.89
N ARG A 237 -8.10 8.39 21.12
CA ARG A 237 -6.94 9.28 21.01
C ARG A 237 -5.90 8.97 22.08
N ALA A 238 -6.33 8.74 23.32
CA ALA A 238 -5.43 8.30 24.39
C ALA A 238 -4.78 6.95 24.07
N TYR A 239 -5.57 5.98 23.60
CA TYR A 239 -5.06 4.69 23.13
C TYR A 239 -4.06 4.86 21.96
N TYR A 240 -4.39 5.73 21.01
CA TYR A 240 -3.52 6.02 19.87
C TYR A 240 -2.17 6.58 20.33
N ALA A 241 -2.18 7.56 21.24
CA ALA A 241 -0.96 8.14 21.80
C ALA A 241 -0.08 7.08 22.48
N ALA A 242 -0.70 6.16 23.23
CA ALA A 242 0.02 5.11 23.95
C ALA A 242 0.58 4.00 23.05
N HIS A 243 -0.07 3.67 21.94
CA HIS A 243 0.22 2.43 21.20
C HIS A 243 0.54 2.61 19.72
N TRP A 244 0.04 3.66 19.08
CA TRP A 244 0.05 3.83 17.62
C TRP A 244 0.82 5.07 17.14
N GLN A 245 1.02 6.06 18.02
CA GLN A 245 1.77 7.29 17.72
C GLN A 245 3.16 6.99 17.14
N GLN A 246 3.85 6.00 17.69
CA GLN A 246 5.15 5.53 17.19
C GLN A 246 5.14 5.14 15.70
N PHE A 247 4.02 4.66 15.14
CA PHE A 247 3.93 4.34 13.72
C PHE A 247 3.91 5.60 12.86
N ALA A 248 3.23 6.66 13.32
CA ALA A 248 3.21 7.93 12.62
C ALA A 248 4.60 8.58 12.61
N GLU A 249 5.24 8.62 13.78
CA GLU A 249 6.60 9.16 13.97
C GLU A 249 7.62 8.46 13.08
N ARG A 250 7.65 7.12 13.10
CA ARG A 250 8.58 6.34 12.27
C ARG A 250 8.31 6.51 10.78
N LEU A 251 7.05 6.72 10.39
CA LEU A 251 6.68 7.04 9.02
C LEU A 251 6.81 8.54 8.70
N GLY A 252 7.27 9.40 9.62
CA GLY A 252 7.40 10.84 9.39
C GLY A 252 6.08 11.52 8.97
N TYR A 253 4.99 11.16 9.63
CA TYR A 253 3.69 11.83 9.55
C TYR A 253 3.56 12.91 10.62
#